data_AF-A0AAP3FXS9-F1
#
_entry.id   AF-A0AAP3FXS9-F1
#
_cell.length_a   1.000
_cell.length_b   1.000
_cell.length_c   1.000
_cell.angle_alpha   90.00
_cell.angle_beta   90.00
_cell.angle_gamma   90.00
#
_symmetry.space_group_name_H-M   'P 1'
#
loop_
_entity.id
_entity.type
_entity.pdbx_description
1 polymer ?
#
loop_
_entity_poly.entity_id
_entity_poly.type
_entity_poly.pdbx_seq_one_letter_code
_entity_poly.pdbx_strand_id
1 'polypeptide(L)'
;MYHDENPNGHSVWCFSLDGQQKEIHIDRKLEEMDAPVVDECYGLAEKNGLIYMLYYGDVVIAAFDETVVRRVWILSDEAPKSEAFDQLTVAKEGFWIGTVNCYRADLKPSLYLISTDVSQEMEEVTCCDSNGEALDVQQLKLTSNAVYAVTSSGVYKQDIQ
;
A
#
# COMPACT_ATOMS: atom_id res chain seq x y z
N MET A 1 20.63 -8.95 -15.88
CA MET A 1 21.87 -8.25 -15.52
C MET A 1 21.55 -6.77 -15.57
N TYR A 2 21.63 -6.15 -14.40
CA TYR A 2 21.11 -4.82 -14.05
C TYR A 2 21.77 -3.72 -14.87
N HIS A 3 20.97 -2.81 -15.42
CA HIS A 3 21.39 -1.43 -15.61
C HIS A 3 20.58 -0.60 -14.64
N ASP A 4 20.99 -0.68 -13.37
CA ASP A 4 20.55 0.24 -12.34
C ASP A 4 20.92 1.67 -12.76
N GLU A 5 20.00 2.61 -12.54
CA GLU A 5 20.33 4.04 -12.50
C GLU A 5 21.19 4.41 -11.27
N ASN A 6 21.80 3.41 -10.60
CA ASN A 6 22.83 3.59 -9.58
C ASN A 6 23.99 2.58 -9.72
N PRO A 7 25.06 2.93 -10.46
CA PRO A 7 26.23 2.07 -10.61
C PRO A 7 27.07 1.88 -9.33
N ASN A 8 26.73 2.57 -8.23
CA ASN A 8 27.51 2.56 -6.99
C ASN A 8 26.83 1.86 -5.81
N GLY A 9 25.64 1.26 -5.96
CA GLY A 9 25.05 0.33 -4.97
C GLY A 9 24.71 0.89 -3.57
N HIS A 10 24.88 2.19 -3.33
CA HIS A 10 24.75 2.80 -2.00
C HIS A 10 23.49 3.66 -1.79
N SER A 11 22.58 3.74 -2.76
CA SER A 11 21.39 4.60 -2.68
C SER A 11 20.26 4.18 -3.63
N VAL A 12 18.99 4.17 -3.17
CA VAL A 12 17.84 4.12 -4.09
C VAL A 12 17.41 5.54 -4.20
N TRP A 13 17.17 5.94 -5.43
CA TRP A 13 16.31 7.08 -5.70
C TRP A 13 14.89 6.67 -5.32
N CYS A 14 14.54 6.87 -4.05
CA CYS A 14 13.17 6.74 -3.59
C CYS A 14 12.41 7.88 -4.23
N PHE A 15 11.33 7.56 -4.93
CA PHE A 15 10.47 8.59 -5.46
C PHE A 15 9.38 8.82 -4.43
N SER A 16 9.22 10.07 -3.98
CA SER A 16 7.91 10.44 -3.47
C SER A 16 6.88 10.25 -4.60
N LEU A 17 5.63 9.94 -4.28
CA LEU A 17 4.50 9.79 -5.23
C LEU A 17 4.32 10.94 -6.25
N ASP A 18 4.96 12.09 -6.07
CA ASP A 18 5.05 13.23 -7.01
C ASP A 18 6.19 13.11 -8.04
N GLY A 19 6.94 12.00 -8.02
CA GLY A 19 8.10 11.78 -8.88
C GLY A 19 9.33 12.57 -8.48
N GLN A 20 9.32 13.28 -7.34
CA GLN A 20 10.52 13.88 -6.80
C GLN A 20 11.40 12.81 -6.17
N GLN A 21 12.64 12.84 -6.59
CA GLN A 21 13.70 11.98 -6.11
C GLN A 21 14.08 12.45 -4.69
N LYS A 22 13.65 11.68 -3.69
CA LYS A 22 14.12 11.84 -2.31
C LYS A 22 15.29 10.88 -2.09
N GLU A 23 16.44 11.47 -1.77
CA GLU A 23 17.56 10.70 -1.25
C GLU A 23 17.22 10.31 0.19
N ILE A 24 16.73 9.09 0.37
CA ILE A 24 16.52 8.52 1.70
C ILE A 24 17.78 7.74 2.04
N HIS A 25 18.44 8.13 3.12
CA HIS A 25 19.51 7.33 3.70
C HIS A 25 18.86 6.17 4.44
N ILE A 26 18.63 5.07 3.73
CA ILE A 26 18.21 3.82 4.37
C ILE A 26 19.47 3.32 5.09
N ASP A 27 19.41 3.16 6.42
CA ASP A 27 20.53 2.63 7.23
C ASP A 27 20.93 1.19 6.84
N ARG A 28 20.11 0.54 6.02
CA ARG A 28 20.43 -0.72 5.34
C ARG A 28 21.06 -0.41 3.99
N LYS A 29 22.21 -1.02 3.72
CA LYS A 29 22.77 -1.00 2.37
C LYS A 29 21.76 -1.65 1.44
N LEU A 30 21.60 -1.11 0.24
CA LEU A 30 20.66 -1.67 -0.73
C LEU A 30 21.06 -3.00 -1.29
N GLU A 31 22.36 -3.24 -1.26
CA GLU A 31 22.98 -4.55 -1.40
C GLU A 31 22.39 -5.59 -0.42
N GLU A 32 21.77 -5.13 0.67
CA GLU A 32 21.11 -5.93 1.72
C GLU A 32 19.57 -5.83 1.65
N MET A 33 18.99 -4.98 0.78
CA MET A 33 17.56 -5.07 0.47
C MET A 33 17.39 -6.16 -0.58
N ASP A 34 17.08 -7.35 -0.11
CA ASP A 34 16.74 -8.45 -1.00
C ASP A 34 15.57 -8.07 -1.90
N ALA A 35 15.60 -8.54 -3.14
CA ALA A 35 14.42 -8.51 -3.98
C ALA A 35 13.27 -9.12 -3.16
N PRO A 36 12.12 -8.43 -3.04
CA PRO A 36 11.05 -8.86 -2.16
C PRO A 36 10.75 -10.33 -2.38
N VAL A 37 10.91 -11.12 -1.32
CA VAL A 37 10.50 -12.53 -1.37
C VAL A 37 8.98 -12.51 -1.47
N VAL A 38 8.40 -13.32 -2.36
CA VAL A 38 6.93 -13.41 -2.52
C VAL A 38 6.24 -13.69 -1.18
N ASP A 39 6.94 -14.38 -0.27
CA ASP A 39 6.49 -14.69 1.09
C ASP A 39 6.32 -13.46 2.00
N GLU A 40 6.89 -12.31 1.63
CA GLU A 40 6.79 -11.02 2.33
C GLU A 40 5.86 -10.02 1.62
N CYS A 41 5.08 -10.49 0.64
CA CYS A 41 4.07 -9.71 -0.05
C CYS A 41 2.76 -9.66 0.75
N TYR A 42 2.38 -8.46 1.18
CA TYR A 42 1.13 -8.22 1.90
C TYR A 42 -0.03 -7.82 0.98
N GLY A 43 0.25 -7.38 -0.24
CA GLY A 43 -0.80 -7.01 -1.20
C GLY A 43 -0.28 -6.84 -2.61
N LEU A 44 -1.10 -7.23 -3.59
CA LEU A 44 -0.83 -7.06 -5.01
C LEU A 44 -1.98 -6.34 -5.70
N ALA A 45 -1.63 -5.46 -6.63
CA ALA A 45 -2.59 -4.81 -7.52
C ALA A 45 -1.99 -4.67 -8.92
N GLU A 46 -2.83 -4.77 -9.96
CA GLU A 46 -2.44 -4.44 -11.32
C GLU A 46 -3.14 -3.14 -11.73
N LYS A 47 -2.39 -2.23 -12.35
CA LYS A 47 -2.98 -1.06 -13.02
C LYS A 47 -2.10 -0.62 -14.18
N ASN A 48 -2.72 -0.42 -15.35
CA ASN A 48 -2.08 0.06 -16.57
C ASN A 48 -0.86 -0.78 -17.02
N GLY A 49 -0.92 -2.10 -16.82
CA GLY A 49 0.15 -3.03 -17.19
C GLY A 49 1.30 -3.09 -16.18
N LEU A 50 1.20 -2.40 -15.05
CA LEU A 50 2.16 -2.46 -13.96
C LEU A 50 1.60 -3.29 -12.80
N ILE A 51 2.46 -4.08 -12.18
CA ILE A 51 2.16 -4.80 -10.93
C ILE A 51 2.69 -3.99 -9.76
N TYR A 52 1.81 -3.64 -8.83
CA TYR A 52 2.14 -2.97 -7.59
C TYR A 52 2.14 -3.99 -6.46
N MET A 53 3.21 -3.97 -5.67
CA MET A 53 3.38 -4.87 -4.55
C MET A 53 3.62 -4.07 -3.27
N LEU A 54 2.80 -4.34 -2.25
CA LEU A 54 2.96 -3.86 -0.89
C LEU A 54 3.76 -4.91 -0.10
N TYR A 55 4.90 -4.52 0.45
CA TYR A 55 5.83 -5.39 1.16
C TYR A 55 6.56 -4.62 2.29
N TYR A 56 7.17 -5.36 3.21
CA TYR A 56 7.79 -4.87 4.46
C TYR A 56 6.83 -4.16 5.45
N GLY A 57 7.19 -4.22 6.74
CA GLY A 57 6.44 -3.57 7.82
C GLY A 57 6.39 -2.04 7.69
N ASP A 58 7.38 -1.46 7.00
CA ASP A 58 7.58 -0.03 6.78
C ASP A 58 6.83 0.49 5.54
N VAL A 59 5.66 -0.11 5.24
CA VAL A 59 4.71 0.28 4.18
C VAL A 59 5.40 0.63 2.86
N VAL A 60 6.10 -0.33 2.27
CA VAL A 60 6.79 -0.11 0.99
C VAL A 60 5.93 -0.61 -0.15
N ILE A 61 5.71 0.23 -1.16
CA ILE A 61 5.05 -0.16 -2.42
C ILE A 61 6.06 -0.08 -3.56
N ALA A 62 6.23 -1.16 -4.32
CA ALA A 62 7.01 -1.18 -5.54
C ALA A 62 6.13 -1.47 -6.75
N ALA A 63 6.31 -0.72 -7.84
CA ALA A 63 5.72 -0.99 -9.13
C ALA A 63 6.70 -1.73 -10.03
N PHE A 64 6.22 -2.78 -10.69
CA PHE A 64 6.95 -3.67 -11.57
C PHE A 64 6.35 -3.62 -12.97
N ASP A 65 7.23 -3.63 -13.95
CA ASP A 65 6.93 -3.96 -15.35
C ASP A 65 7.62 -5.29 -15.63
N GLU A 66 6.82 -6.36 -15.71
CA GLU A 66 7.29 -7.75 -15.66
C GLU A 66 8.16 -8.01 -14.42
N THR A 67 9.46 -8.14 -14.59
CA THR A 67 10.44 -8.39 -13.52
C THR A 67 11.26 -7.15 -13.16
N VAL A 68 10.98 -6.01 -13.78
CA VAL A 68 11.76 -4.78 -13.64
C VAL A 68 11.04 -3.83 -12.69
N VAL A 69 11.68 -3.50 -11.58
CA VAL A 69 11.21 -2.43 -10.68
C VAL A 69 11.25 -1.11 -11.46
N ARG A 70 10.10 -0.45 -11.56
CA ARG A 70 9.95 0.85 -12.21
C ARG A 70 9.95 2.00 -11.21
N ARG A 71 9.29 1.82 -10.06
CA ARG A 71 9.12 2.86 -9.03
C ARG A 71 8.98 2.21 -7.65
N VAL A 72 9.45 2.90 -6.61
CA VAL A 72 9.32 2.48 -5.21
C VAL A 72 8.88 3.67 -4.37
N TRP A 73 7.90 3.42 -3.49
CA TRP A 73 7.39 4.35 -2.51
C TRP A 73 7.60 3.76 -1.12
N ILE A 74 8.25 4.52 -0.23
CA ILE A 74 8.37 4.20 1.19
C ILE A 74 7.44 5.15 1.92
N LEU A 75 6.38 4.60 2.52
CA LEU A 75 5.21 5.40 2.90
C LEU A 75 5.15 5.69 4.40
N SER A 76 5.85 4.91 5.24
CA SER A 76 6.03 5.17 6.67
C SER A 76 7.18 4.33 7.22
N ASP A 77 8.01 4.89 8.10
CA ASP A 77 8.96 4.11 8.92
C ASP A 77 8.29 3.46 10.15
N GLU A 78 7.03 3.77 10.40
CA GLU A 78 6.22 3.16 11.45
C GLU A 78 5.22 2.16 10.85
N ALA A 79 5.42 0.87 11.19
CA ALA A 79 4.43 -0.17 10.93
C ALA A 79 3.14 0.08 11.75
N PRO A 80 1.97 -0.35 11.25
CA PRO A 80 0.74 -0.32 12.05
C PRO A 80 0.94 -1.06 13.38
N LYS A 81 0.64 -0.39 14.50
CA LYS A 81 1.01 -0.89 15.84
C LYS A 81 0.37 -2.24 16.21
N SER A 82 -0.79 -2.56 15.62
CA SER A 82 -1.57 -3.76 15.93
C SER A 82 -2.19 -4.42 14.71
N GLU A 83 -1.79 -4.04 13.52
CA GLU A 83 -2.44 -4.46 12.28
C GLU A 83 -1.41 -5.00 11.30
N ALA A 84 -1.83 -5.96 10.47
CA ALA A 84 -1.08 -6.42 9.33
C ALA A 84 -1.73 -5.87 8.06
N PHE A 85 -0.92 -5.44 7.10
CA PHE A 85 -1.40 -5.19 5.75
C PHE A 85 -1.91 -6.50 5.13
N ASP A 86 -3.03 -6.41 4.41
CA ASP A 86 -3.70 -7.57 3.83
C ASP A 86 -4.05 -7.36 2.36
N GLN A 87 -4.36 -6.12 1.97
CA GLN A 87 -4.88 -5.82 0.64
C GLN A 87 -4.35 -4.50 0.10
N LEU A 88 -4.17 -4.45 -1.21
CA LEU A 88 -3.77 -3.28 -1.97
C LEU A 88 -4.67 -3.13 -3.19
N THR A 89 -5.11 -1.92 -3.49
CA THR A 89 -5.59 -1.56 -4.83
C THR A 89 -5.13 -0.15 -5.21
N VAL A 90 -5.02 0.11 -6.50
CA VAL A 90 -4.51 1.38 -7.04
C VAL A 90 -5.64 2.15 -7.67
N ALA A 91 -5.85 3.37 -7.20
CA ALA A 91 -6.79 4.34 -7.73
C ALA A 91 -6.07 5.58 -8.26
N LYS A 92 -6.79 6.46 -8.93
CA LYS A 92 -6.29 7.74 -9.44
C LYS A 92 -5.83 8.64 -8.30
N GLU A 93 -6.58 8.61 -7.20
CA GLU A 93 -6.30 9.36 -5.98
C GLU A 93 -5.14 8.78 -5.17
N GLY A 94 -4.75 7.51 -5.38
CA GLY A 94 -3.60 6.91 -4.72
C GLY A 94 -3.72 5.42 -4.45
N PHE A 95 -3.06 4.95 -3.39
CA PHE A 95 -3.09 3.56 -2.95
C PHE A 95 -4.10 3.36 -1.84
N TRP A 96 -5.05 2.47 -2.08
CA TRP A 96 -5.97 2.00 -1.05
C TRP A 96 -5.38 0.75 -0.42
N ILE A 97 -5.26 0.77 0.91
CA ILE A 97 -4.68 -0.31 1.69
C ILE A 97 -5.71 -0.81 2.70
N GLY A 98 -6.01 -2.09 2.65
CA GLY A 98 -6.81 -2.77 3.67
C GLY A 98 -5.89 -3.46 4.67
N THR A 99 -6.18 -3.30 5.95
CA THR A 99 -5.51 -4.04 7.02
C THR A 99 -6.41 -5.11 7.60
N VAL A 100 -5.79 -6.13 8.18
CA VAL A 100 -6.43 -7.10 9.05
C VAL A 100 -5.77 -7.04 10.42
N ASN A 101 -6.57 -7.09 11.48
CA ASN A 101 -5.99 -7.16 12.81
C ASN A 101 -5.52 -8.59 13.11
N CYS A 102 -4.23 -8.75 13.38
CA CYS A 102 -3.58 -10.06 13.52
C CYS A 102 -3.41 -10.49 14.99
N TYR A 103 -3.70 -9.61 15.97
CA TYR A 103 -3.41 -9.89 17.39
C TYR A 103 -4.65 -10.10 18.25
N ARG A 104 -5.83 -9.60 17.85
CA ARG A 104 -7.08 -9.87 18.58
C ARG A 104 -8.30 -9.95 17.66
N ALA A 105 -9.19 -10.88 17.99
CA ALA A 105 -10.42 -11.14 17.24
C ALA A 105 -11.50 -10.05 17.41
N ASP A 106 -11.36 -9.15 18.39
CA ASP A 106 -12.29 -8.03 18.64
C ASP A 106 -11.92 -6.75 17.88
N LEU A 107 -10.78 -6.74 17.19
CA LEU A 107 -10.30 -5.59 16.43
C LEU A 107 -10.74 -5.70 14.97
N LYS A 108 -11.26 -4.58 14.46
CA LYS A 108 -11.86 -4.49 13.11
C LYS A 108 -10.79 -4.20 12.06
N PRO A 109 -11.03 -4.59 10.79
CA PRO A 109 -10.16 -4.15 9.70
C PRO A 109 -10.23 -2.63 9.52
N SER A 110 -9.10 -2.00 9.21
CA SER A 110 -9.03 -0.58 8.86
C SER A 110 -8.71 -0.40 7.37
N LEU A 111 -9.17 0.72 6.83
CA LEU A 111 -8.95 1.12 5.45
C LEU A 111 -8.11 2.38 5.46
N TYR A 112 -7.04 2.41 4.67
CA TYR A 112 -6.18 3.56 4.53
C TYR A 112 -6.12 4.02 3.08
N LEU A 113 -6.04 5.33 2.88
CA LEU A 113 -5.72 5.96 1.61
C LEU A 113 -4.36 6.64 1.73
N ILE A 114 -3.46 6.26 0.84
CA ILE A 114 -2.20 6.97 0.61
C ILE A 114 -2.37 7.77 -0.67
N SER A 115 -2.53 9.08 -0.50
CA SER A 115 -2.79 10.01 -1.58
C SER A 115 -1.62 10.07 -2.56
N THR A 116 -1.92 10.22 -3.86
CA THR A 116 -0.91 10.62 -4.87
C THR A 116 -0.24 11.95 -4.52
N ASP A 117 -0.86 12.79 -3.71
CA ASP A 117 -0.23 13.97 -3.11
C ASP A 117 0.60 13.54 -1.89
N VAL A 118 1.91 13.43 -2.11
CA VAL A 118 2.92 13.01 -1.13
C VAL A 118 3.08 13.91 0.07
N SER A 119 2.53 15.12 0.01
CA SER A 119 2.54 16.03 1.14
C SER A 119 1.50 15.65 2.19
N GLN A 120 0.52 14.82 1.81
CA GLN A 120 -0.51 14.30 2.69
C GLN A 120 0.01 13.04 3.39
N GLU A 121 -0.27 12.95 4.68
CA GLU A 121 -0.03 11.74 5.44
C GLU A 121 -0.98 10.63 4.98
N MET A 122 -0.63 9.38 5.27
CA MET A 122 -1.56 8.26 5.11
C MET A 122 -2.81 8.52 5.97
N GLU A 123 -3.99 8.52 5.35
CA GLU A 123 -5.25 8.80 6.02
C GLU A 123 -6.00 7.50 6.30
N GLU A 124 -6.45 7.31 7.55
CA GLU A 124 -7.42 6.26 7.86
C GLU A 124 -8.82 6.70 7.40
N VAL A 125 -9.43 5.90 6.53
CA VAL A 125 -10.73 6.19 5.94
C VAL A 125 -11.83 5.43 6.68
N THR A 126 -12.73 6.18 7.31
CA THR A 126 -13.93 5.60 7.92
C THR A 126 -14.94 5.21 6.84
N CYS A 127 -15.31 3.94 6.78
CA CYS A 127 -16.38 3.47 5.88
C CYS A 127 -17.74 3.91 6.44
N CYS A 128 -18.53 4.63 5.64
CA CYS A 128 -19.85 5.11 6.04
C CYS A 128 -20.97 4.60 5.10
N ASP A 129 -22.20 4.55 5.61
CA ASP A 129 -23.40 4.32 4.80
C ASP A 129 -23.78 5.57 3.97
N SER A 130 -24.87 5.47 3.20
CA SER A 130 -25.36 6.59 2.37
C SER A 130 -25.82 7.82 3.16
N ASN A 131 -26.02 7.70 4.48
CA ASN A 131 -26.37 8.78 5.38
C ASN A 131 -25.14 9.40 6.05
N GLY A 132 -23.95 8.85 5.83
CA GLY A 132 -22.70 9.28 6.48
C GLY A 132 -22.46 8.61 7.84
N GLU A 133 -23.28 7.63 8.23
CA GLU A 133 -23.12 6.91 9.50
C GLU A 133 -22.03 5.84 9.36
N ALA A 134 -21.13 5.77 10.34
CA ALA A 134 -20.02 4.82 10.32
C ALA A 134 -20.51 3.37 10.32
N LEU A 135 -19.93 2.57 9.43
CA LEU A 135 -20.22 1.16 9.28
C LEU A 135 -19.45 0.33 10.31
N ASP A 136 -20.14 -0.67 10.88
CA ASP A 136 -19.49 -1.73 11.65
C ASP A 136 -18.86 -2.77 10.70
N VAL A 137 -17.69 -2.42 10.15
CA VAL A 137 -16.98 -3.24 9.16
C VAL A 137 -16.42 -4.51 9.82
N GLN A 138 -16.82 -5.65 9.28
CA GLN A 138 -16.35 -6.98 9.67
C GLN A 138 -15.29 -7.51 8.70
N GLN A 139 -15.37 -7.12 7.43
CA GLN A 139 -14.41 -7.50 6.40
C GLN A 139 -14.32 -6.42 5.33
N LEU A 140 -13.11 -6.19 4.82
CA LEU A 140 -12.85 -5.38 3.64
C LEU A 140 -12.50 -6.28 2.46
N LYS A 141 -12.95 -5.90 1.26
CA LYS A 141 -12.45 -6.46 0.01
C LYS A 141 -12.13 -5.35 -0.98
N LEU A 142 -10.85 -5.25 -1.33
CA LEU A 142 -10.36 -4.29 -2.34
C LEU A 142 -10.27 -5.00 -3.70
N THR A 143 -10.68 -4.30 -4.74
CA THR A 143 -10.59 -4.74 -6.14
C THR A 143 -10.05 -3.61 -6.99
N SER A 144 -9.73 -3.86 -8.26
CA SER A 144 -9.25 -2.80 -9.18
C SER A 144 -10.24 -1.66 -9.39
N ASN A 145 -11.54 -1.87 -9.10
CA ASN A 145 -12.61 -0.93 -9.45
C ASN A 145 -13.42 -0.45 -8.23
N ALA A 146 -13.31 -1.12 -7.09
CA ALA A 146 -14.10 -0.80 -5.91
C ALA A 146 -13.50 -1.32 -4.60
N VAL A 147 -13.86 -0.62 -3.53
CA VAL A 147 -13.74 -1.08 -2.14
C VAL A 147 -15.09 -1.60 -1.68
N TYR A 148 -15.11 -2.80 -1.10
CA TYR A 148 -16.29 -3.41 -0.51
C TYR A 148 -16.12 -3.51 1.00
N ALA A 149 -17.13 -3.07 1.75
CA ALA A 149 -17.21 -3.24 3.20
C ALA A 149 -18.37 -4.20 3.52
N VAL A 150 -18.05 -5.31 4.17
CA VAL A 150 -19.02 -6.28 4.66
C VAL A 150 -19.33 -5.97 6.12
N THR A 151 -20.60 -5.83 6.44
CA THR A 151 -21.11 -5.58 7.79
C THR A 151 -22.16 -6.62 8.16
N SER A 152 -22.67 -6.57 9.39
CA SER A 152 -23.82 -7.38 9.81
C SER A 152 -25.12 -7.03 9.08
N SER A 153 -25.24 -5.83 8.52
CA SER A 153 -26.44 -5.32 7.84
C SER A 153 -26.41 -5.49 6.32
N GLY A 154 -25.25 -5.76 5.72
CA GLY A 154 -25.13 -5.96 4.28
C GLY A 154 -23.72 -5.75 3.73
N VAL A 155 -23.63 -5.60 2.40
CA VAL A 155 -22.39 -5.30 1.69
C VAL A 155 -22.52 -3.93 1.04
N TYR A 156 -21.56 -3.06 1.36
CA TYR A 156 -21.47 -1.70 0.86
C TYR A 156 -20.32 -1.62 -0.15
N LYS A 157 -20.48 -0.78 -1.16
CA LYS A 157 -19.53 -0.64 -2.27
C LYS A 157 -19.23 0.84 -2.50
N GLN A 158 -17.95 1.17 -2.55
CA GLN A 158 -17.45 2.44 -3.05
C GLN A 158 -16.66 2.19 -4.34
N ASP A 159 -17.09 2.80 -5.44
CA ASP A 159 -16.33 2.76 -6.70
C ASP A 159 -15.06 3.62 -6.57
N ILE A 160 -13.96 3.12 -7.15
CA ILE A 160 -12.66 3.80 -7.25
C ILE A 160 -12.24 3.82 -8.73
N GLN A 161 -11.57 4.88 -9.17
CA GLN A 161 -11.19 5.10 -10.58
C GLN A 161 -9.70 4.86 -10.82
#